data_AF-A0A7S2IS55-F1
#
_entry.id   AF-A0A7S2IS55-F1
#
_cell.length_a   1.000
_cell.length_b   1.000
_cell.length_c   1.000
_cell.angle_alpha   90.00
_cell.angle_beta   90.00
_cell.angle_gamma   90.00
#
_symmetry.space_group_name_H-M   'P 1'
#
loop_
_entity.id
_entity.type
_entity.pdbx_description
1 polymer ?
#
loop_
_entity_poly.entity_id
_entity_poly.type
_entity_poly.pdbx_seq_one_letter_code
_entity_poly.pdbx_strand_id
1 'polypeptide(L)'
;YLYYLLAALEKLPNVEGVVYRGYPDKEMVAGQYAPGRPVQWGGFSSTSMQVETAQHFTNKENGVIFKITVARAKSIQRYSFFPSEVELLLSCQARFTVSSAMYEGPGGYTYVDMVEMQGTPFIS
;
A
#
# COMPACT_ATOMS: atom_id res chain seq x y z
N TYR A 1 22.76 -5.72 1.14
CA TYR A 1 22.00 -4.44 1.19
C TYR A 1 20.66 -4.60 1.91
N LEU A 2 19.88 -5.66 1.64
CA LEU A 2 18.54 -5.87 2.22
C LEU A 2 18.52 -5.87 3.76
N TYR A 3 19.50 -6.51 4.41
CA TYR A 3 19.66 -6.48 5.86
C TYR A 3 19.72 -5.05 6.43
N TYR A 4 20.56 -4.18 5.84
CA TYR A 4 20.71 -2.81 6.31
C TYR A 4 19.46 -1.96 6.08
N LEU A 5 18.73 -2.21 4.99
CA LEU A 5 17.45 -1.57 4.74
C LEU A 5 16.41 -1.95 5.81
N LEU A 6 16.25 -3.24 6.10
CA LEU A 6 15.33 -3.72 7.15
C LEU A 6 15.71 -3.17 8.52
N ALA A 7 16.98 -3.24 8.90
CA ALA A 7 17.49 -2.72 10.17
C ALA A 7 17.33 -1.19 10.31
N ALA A 8 17.40 -0.44 9.20
CA ALA A 8 17.14 1.00 9.20
C ALA A 8 15.64 1.31 9.34
N LEU A 9 14.78 0.58 8.62
CA LEU A 9 13.33 0.75 8.68
C LEU A 9 12.76 0.44 10.07
N GLU A 10 13.32 -0.54 10.78
CA GLU A 10 12.94 -0.84 12.17
C GLU A 10 13.18 0.33 13.13
N LYS A 11 14.18 1.16 12.87
CA LYS A 11 14.53 2.32 13.71
C LYS A 11 13.66 3.55 13.44
N LEU A 12 12.92 3.57 12.33
CA LEU A 12 12.05 4.70 11.99
C LEU A 12 10.74 4.62 12.79
N PRO A 13 10.13 5.76 13.14
CA PRO A 13 8.82 5.76 13.78
C PRO A 13 7.76 5.17 12.83
N ASN A 14 6.73 4.57 13.42
CA ASN A 14 5.54 4.17 12.67
C ASN A 14 4.73 5.41 12.27
N VAL A 15 4.18 5.36 11.07
CA VAL A 15 3.23 6.34 10.56
C VAL A 15 1.90 5.64 10.36
N GLU A 16 0.86 6.20 10.97
CA GLU A 16 -0.52 5.78 10.78
C GLU A 16 -1.20 6.70 9.78
N GLY A 17 -2.10 6.15 8.96
CA GLY A 17 -2.86 6.96 8.00
C GLY A 17 -3.44 6.16 6.85
N VAL A 18 -3.89 6.87 5.83
CA VAL A 18 -4.35 6.27 4.57
C VAL A 18 -3.31 6.54 3.50
N VAL A 19 -2.94 5.48 2.78
CA VAL A 19 -2.03 5.55 1.64
C VAL A 19 -2.68 4.97 0.39
N TYR A 20 -2.20 5.41 -0.75
CA TYR A 20 -2.69 5.03 -2.06
C TYR A 20 -1.59 4.37 -2.88
N ARG A 21 -1.98 3.36 -3.65
CA ARG A 21 -1.10 2.69 -4.61
C ARG A 21 -1.87 2.38 -5.89
N GLY A 22 -1.39 2.91 -7.01
CA GLY A 22 -1.90 2.58 -8.33
C GLY A 22 -1.41 1.20 -8.78
N TYR A 23 -2.30 0.43 -9.39
CA TYR A 23 -1.99 -0.86 -10.00
C TYR A 23 -2.68 -1.00 -11.37
N PRO A 24 -1.96 -1.39 -12.43
CA PRO A 24 -2.48 -1.29 -13.80
C PRO A 24 -3.28 -2.52 -14.30
N ASP A 25 -3.61 -3.48 -13.42
CA ASP A 25 -4.32 -4.71 -13.80
C ASP A 25 -5.53 -4.96 -12.90
N LYS A 26 -6.70 -4.50 -13.37
CA LYS A 26 -7.99 -4.60 -12.70
C LYS A 26 -8.57 -6.00 -12.69
N GLU A 27 -8.32 -6.81 -13.71
CA GLU A 27 -8.84 -8.18 -13.79
C GLU A 27 -8.19 -9.09 -12.73
N MET A 28 -6.87 -8.96 -12.57
CA MET A 28 -6.16 -9.66 -11.50
C MET A 28 -6.68 -9.24 -10.13
N VAL A 29 -6.94 -7.94 -9.92
CA VAL A 29 -7.49 -7.45 -8.65
C VAL A 29 -8.89 -8.02 -8.41
N ALA A 30 -9.74 -8.06 -9.43
CA ALA A 30 -11.08 -8.64 -9.35
C ALA A 30 -11.05 -10.10 -8.88
N GLY A 31 -10.13 -10.91 -9.43
CA GLY A 31 -10.01 -12.33 -9.09
C GLY A 31 -9.35 -12.60 -7.72
N GLN A 32 -8.53 -11.65 -7.23
CA GLN A 32 -7.69 -11.90 -6.06
C GLN A 32 -8.06 -11.10 -4.80
N TYR A 33 -8.83 -10.02 -4.91
CA TYR A 33 -9.09 -9.10 -3.81
C TYR A 33 -10.58 -9.04 -3.47
N ALA A 34 -11.11 -10.18 -2.99
CA ALA A 34 -12.47 -10.25 -2.46
C ALA A 34 -12.52 -9.73 -1.01
N PRO A 35 -13.62 -9.07 -0.58
CA PRO A 35 -13.80 -8.62 0.80
C PRO A 35 -13.54 -9.72 1.84
N GLY A 36 -12.88 -9.36 2.93
CA GLY A 36 -12.49 -10.27 4.01
C GLY A 36 -11.26 -11.14 3.71
N ARG A 37 -10.74 -11.14 2.47
CA ARG A 37 -9.57 -11.93 2.12
C ARG A 37 -8.29 -11.34 2.72
N PRO A 38 -7.46 -12.16 3.40
CA PRO A 38 -6.12 -11.76 3.79
C PRO A 38 -5.20 -11.70 2.57
N VAL A 39 -4.41 -10.64 2.49
CA VAL A 39 -3.43 -10.39 1.43
C VAL A 39 -2.08 -10.11 2.07
N GLN A 40 -1.03 -10.72 1.53
CA GLN A 40 0.34 -10.41 1.89
C GLN A 40 1.11 -10.01 0.63
N TRP A 41 1.77 -8.86 0.68
CA TRP A 41 2.64 -8.42 -0.40
C TRP A 41 4.07 -8.88 -0.11
N GLY A 42 4.58 -9.80 -0.93
CA GLY A 42 5.90 -10.43 -0.73
C GLY A 42 7.11 -9.53 -0.99
N GLY A 43 6.91 -8.25 -1.24
CA GLY A 43 7.96 -7.27 -1.51
C GLY A 43 7.62 -5.90 -0.95
N PHE A 44 8.63 -5.03 -0.88
CA PHE A 44 8.41 -3.64 -0.47
C PHE A 44 7.44 -2.98 -1.44
N SER A 45 6.43 -2.34 -0.87
CA SER A 45 5.42 -1.65 -1.65
C SER A 45 5.52 -0.16 -1.38
N SER A 46 5.85 0.58 -2.45
CA SER A 46 5.84 2.04 -2.45
C SER A 46 4.39 2.52 -2.46
N THR A 47 4.08 3.44 -1.55
CA THR A 47 2.75 4.04 -1.39
C THR A 47 2.89 5.53 -1.11
N SER A 48 1.88 6.31 -1.50
CA SER A 48 1.86 7.76 -1.26
C SER A 48 0.63 8.15 -0.47
N MET A 49 0.72 9.23 0.31
CA MET A 49 -0.45 9.84 0.96
C MET A 49 -1.31 10.65 -0.03
N GLN A 50 -0.79 10.95 -1.21
CA GLN A 50 -1.46 11.71 -2.26
C GLN A 50 -2.07 10.76 -3.29
N VAL A 51 -3.37 10.91 -3.57
CA VAL A 51 -4.07 10.03 -4.53
C VAL A 51 -3.62 10.32 -5.95
N GLU A 52 -3.26 11.57 -6.24
CA GLU A 52 -2.77 12.06 -7.52
C GLU A 52 -1.48 11.32 -7.91
N THR A 53 -0.57 11.11 -6.95
CA THR A 53 0.64 10.30 -7.15
C THR A 53 0.29 8.87 -7.55
N ALA A 54 -0.68 8.24 -6.87
CA ALA A 54 -1.12 6.89 -7.20
C ALA A 54 -1.77 6.80 -8.59
N GLN A 55 -2.50 7.85 -9.00
CA GLN A 55 -3.12 7.94 -10.32
C GLN A 55 -2.11 7.96 -11.46
N HIS A 56 -0.89 8.47 -11.26
CA HIS A 56 0.16 8.41 -12.29
C HIS A 56 0.67 6.99 -12.58
N PHE A 57 0.48 6.05 -11.65
CA PHE A 57 0.90 4.66 -11.80
C PHE A 57 -0.22 3.74 -12.31
N THR A 58 -1.38 4.29 -12.68
CA THR A 58 -2.53 3.50 -13.14
C THR A 58 -3.40 4.31 -14.12
N ASN A 59 -4.43 3.69 -14.69
CA ASN A 59 -5.39 4.35 -15.58
C ASN A 59 -6.84 3.98 -15.21
N LYS A 60 -7.81 4.70 -15.76
CA LYS A 60 -9.23 4.53 -15.40
C LYS A 60 -9.86 3.27 -15.98
N GLU A 61 -9.41 2.85 -17.15
CA GLU A 61 -10.02 1.75 -17.91
C GLU A 61 -9.64 0.39 -17.31
N ASN A 62 -8.35 0.18 -17.10
CA ASN A 62 -7.77 -1.12 -16.76
C ASN A 62 -7.11 -1.14 -15.37
N GLY A 63 -7.14 -0.02 -14.66
CA GLY A 63 -6.43 0.16 -13.41
C GLY A 63 -7.28 0.16 -12.16
N VAL A 64 -6.64 -0.09 -11.02
CA VAL A 64 -7.21 0.02 -9.67
C VAL A 64 -6.30 0.84 -8.78
N ILE A 65 -6.89 1.64 -7.90
CA ILE A 65 -6.22 2.32 -6.81
C ILE A 65 -6.50 1.55 -5.52
N PHE A 66 -5.45 1.01 -4.92
CA PHE A 66 -5.51 0.47 -3.56
C PHE A 66 -5.53 1.64 -2.58
N LYS A 67 -6.57 1.70 -1.75
CA LYS A 67 -6.64 2.62 -0.62
C LYS A 67 -6.42 1.83 0.66
N ILE A 68 -5.30 2.06 1.31
CA ILE A 68 -4.81 1.20 2.38
C ILE A 68 -4.77 2.01 3.67
N THR A 69 -5.50 1.57 4.68
CA THR A 69 -5.37 2.10 6.03
C THR A 69 -4.20 1.39 6.71
N VAL A 70 -3.16 2.13 7.03
CA VAL A 70 -1.89 1.63 7.57
C VAL A 70 -1.69 2.14 8.98
N ALA A 71 -1.08 1.32 9.82
CA ALA A 71 -0.70 1.64 11.19
C ALA A 71 0.82 1.60 11.41
N ARG A 72 1.57 0.91 10.54
CA ARG A 72 3.03 0.67 10.71
C ARG A 72 3.86 1.05 9.50
N ALA A 73 3.37 1.97 8.67
CA ALA A 73 4.14 2.47 7.54
C ALA A 73 5.40 3.21 8.01
N LYS A 74 6.47 3.17 7.21
CA LYS A 74 7.72 3.88 7.51
C LYS A 74 7.93 4.99 6.50
N SER A 75 8.07 6.23 6.97
CA SER A 75 8.42 7.35 6.08
C SER A 75 9.89 7.31 5.72
N ILE A 76 10.19 7.23 4.43
CA ILE A 76 11.56 7.32 3.91
C ILE A 76 11.83 8.67 3.24
N GLN A 77 10.92 9.63 3.39
CA GLN A 77 10.97 10.94 2.75
C GLN A 77 12.32 11.65 2.90
N ARG A 78 12.92 11.61 4.12
CA ARG A 78 14.20 12.26 4.42
C ARG A 78 15.41 11.61 3.71
N TYR A 79 15.21 10.43 3.14
CA TYR A 79 16.25 9.63 2.49
C TYR A 79 15.94 9.34 1.02
N SER A 80 14.78 9.78 0.53
CA SER A 80 14.37 9.64 -0.88
C SER A 80 15.03 10.70 -1.75
N PHE A 81 15.35 10.34 -2.98
CA PHE A 81 15.82 11.28 -4.00
C PHE A 81 14.72 12.26 -4.43
N PHE A 82 13.44 11.92 -4.18
CA PHE A 82 12.27 12.76 -4.47
C PHE A 82 11.45 13.02 -3.19
N PRO A 83 11.87 13.97 -2.33
CA PRO A 83 11.20 14.23 -1.04
C PRO A 83 9.75 14.70 -1.17
N SER A 84 9.35 15.20 -2.35
CA SER A 84 7.99 15.70 -2.61
C SER A 84 6.91 14.62 -2.65
N GLU A 85 7.28 13.35 -2.85
CA GLU A 85 6.31 12.25 -3.02
C GLU A 85 5.71 11.76 -1.70
N VAL A 86 6.26 12.22 -0.56
CA VAL A 86 5.86 11.82 0.80
C VAL A 86 5.72 10.28 0.89
N GLU A 87 6.74 9.60 0.38
CA GLU A 87 6.72 8.15 0.21
C GLU A 87 6.69 7.44 1.57
N LEU A 88 5.68 6.57 1.71
CA LEU A 88 5.52 5.68 2.84
C LEU A 88 5.76 4.25 2.37
N LEU A 89 6.72 3.59 3.01
CA LEU A 89 7.14 2.25 2.67
C LEU A 89 6.50 1.24 3.61
N LEU A 90 5.83 0.25 3.00
CA LEU A 90 5.23 -0.87 3.72
C LEU A 90 6.21 -2.04 3.75
N SER A 91 6.35 -2.66 4.92
CA SER A 91 7.20 -3.83 5.12
C SER A 91 6.78 -4.99 4.21
N CYS A 92 7.73 -5.80 3.74
CA CYS A 92 7.45 -7.06 3.03
C CYS A 92 6.67 -8.08 3.89
N GLN A 93 6.58 -7.84 5.20
CA GLN A 93 5.81 -8.65 6.13
C GLN A 93 4.43 -8.05 6.42
N ALA A 94 4.09 -6.90 5.81
CA ALA A 94 2.80 -6.27 5.99
C ALA A 94 1.69 -7.19 5.44
N ARG A 95 0.70 -7.42 6.29
CA ARG A 95 -0.50 -8.19 5.96
C ARG A 95 -1.68 -7.24 5.98
N PHE A 96 -2.58 -7.45 5.04
CA PHE A 96 -3.74 -6.61 4.85
C PHE A 96 -4.99 -7.47 4.76
N THR A 97 -6.13 -6.89 5.09
CA THR A 97 -7.45 -7.47 4.79
C THR A 97 -8.13 -6.58 3.78
N VAL A 98 -8.71 -7.16 2.74
CA VAL A 98 -9.58 -6.41 1.83
C VAL A 98 -10.86 -6.03 2.59
N SER A 99 -11.13 -4.74 2.74
CA SER A 99 -12.29 -4.24 3.49
C SER A 99 -13.48 -3.89 2.62
N SER A 100 -13.29 -3.72 1.31
CA SER A 100 -14.38 -3.42 0.37
C SER A 100 -14.29 -4.26 -0.91
N ALA A 101 -15.42 -4.43 -1.59
CA ALA A 101 -15.38 -4.86 -2.99
C ALA A 101 -14.80 -3.72 -3.84
N MET A 102 -14.41 -4.01 -5.08
CA MET A 102 -14.04 -2.94 -6.01
C MET A 102 -15.23 -2.01 -6.24
N TYR A 103 -14.97 -0.70 -6.25
CA TYR A 103 -15.99 0.32 -6.46
C TYR A 103 -15.46 1.46 -7.33
N GLU A 104 -16.34 2.19 -8.00
CA GLU A 104 -15.95 3.41 -8.71
C GLU A 104 -15.87 4.58 -7.73
N GLY A 105 -14.71 5.22 -7.65
CA GLY A 105 -14.47 6.36 -6.79
C GLY A 105 -14.32 7.67 -7.55
N PRO A 106 -13.84 8.73 -6.88
CA PRO A 106 -13.71 10.05 -7.48
C PRO A 106 -12.88 10.04 -8.75
N GLY A 107 -13.33 10.79 -9.76
CA GLY A 107 -12.64 10.93 -11.04
C GLY A 107 -12.76 9.74 -11.98
N GLY A 108 -13.63 8.75 -11.68
CA GLY A 108 -13.87 7.57 -12.52
C GLY A 108 -12.79 6.48 -12.38
N TYR A 109 -11.98 6.53 -11.32
CA TYR A 109 -11.03 5.47 -11.01
C TYR A 109 -11.71 4.34 -10.24
N THR A 110 -11.27 3.11 -10.45
CA THR A 110 -11.69 1.98 -9.62
C THR A 110 -10.84 1.92 -8.37
N TYR A 111 -11.46 1.71 -7.22
CA TYR A 111 -10.80 1.60 -5.92
C TYR A 111 -11.07 0.26 -5.27
N VAL A 112 -10.16 -0.16 -4.41
CA VAL A 112 -10.37 -1.24 -3.45
C VAL A 112 -9.73 -0.86 -2.13
N ASP A 113 -10.50 -1.03 -1.04
CA ASP A 113 -10.04 -0.65 0.28
C ASP A 113 -9.41 -1.85 0.98
N MET A 114 -8.31 -1.58 1.67
CA MET A 114 -7.57 -2.56 2.46
C MET A 114 -7.20 -1.96 3.81
N VAL A 115 -7.12 -2.81 4.83
CA VAL A 115 -6.71 -2.41 6.18
C VAL A 115 -5.55 -3.28 6.61
N GLU A 116 -4.47 -2.66 7.07
CA GLU A 116 -3.34 -3.37 7.67
C GLU A 116 -3.80 -4.16 8.89
N MET A 117 -3.48 -5.46 8.90
CA MET A 117 -3.78 -6.33 10.02
C MET A 117 -2.83 -6.04 11.18
N GLN A 118 -3.39 -5.74 12.36
CA GLN A 118 -2.62 -5.65 13.60
C GLN A 118 -2.51 -7.04 14.23
N GLY A 119 -1.38 -7.71 14.00
CA GLY A 119 -1.07 -9.04 14.56
C GLY A 119 0.44 -9.25 14.68
N THR A 120 0.84 -10.23 15.50
CA THR A 120 2.21 -10.45 15.97
C THR A 120 3.21 -10.62 14.81
N PRO A 121 4.37 -9.95 14.84
CA PRO A 121 5.53 -10.46 14.10
C PRO A 121 5.88 -11.81 14.75
N PHE A 122 6.09 -12.85 13.95
CA PHE A 122 6.39 -14.23 14.40
C PHE A 122 5.19 -15.07 14.88
N ILE A 123 4.90 -16.13 14.14
CA ILE A 123 4.73 -17.46 14.72
C ILE A 123 5.94 -18.26 14.25
N SER A 124 6.59 -18.94 15.20
CA SER A 124 7.78 -19.77 15.05
C SER A 124 7.70 -20.79 13.92
#